data_AF-A0A2E2DA42-F1
#
_entry.id   AF-A0A2E2DA42-F1
#
_cell.length_a   1.000
_cell.length_b   1.000
_cell.length_c   1.000
_cell.angle_alpha   90.00
_cell.angle_beta   90.00
_cell.angle_gamma   90.00
#
_symmetry.space_group_name_H-M   'P 1'
#
loop_
_entity.id
_entity.type
_entity.pdbx_description
1 polymer ?
#
loop_
_entity_poly.entity_id
_entity_poly.type
_entity_poly.pdbx_seq_one_letter_code
_entity_poly.pdbx_strand_id
1 'polypeptide(L)'
;MTLGKKLIPLLFTALSMNAVAYQSKDEQIDAVLNVVQTGSQERKETVLERLQWSGISDPRLYDVLEADLLANYQEKLYDSDKRNLMAYEVRALGYSGNPKYTSTLELLAKKAAESKVKRHAKKALSDLSTYISVQRQLSHVVIEQPEKPFEVQMYMRMIQTGDSYTQRLAARASFHENIHDPELMALFTEQLESMYMNPGLDALGQDTAAWICKVLKQDSGHEALLAEVAEKTPHRKIQKYAK
;
A
#
# COMPACT_ATOMS: atom_id res chain seq x y z
N MET A 1 -20.00 -42.93 -27.51
CA MET A 1 -19.41 -41.64 -27.92
C MET A 1 -19.64 -40.61 -26.82
N THR A 2 -18.67 -40.46 -25.93
CA THR A 2 -18.68 -39.46 -24.85
C THR A 2 -17.87 -38.25 -25.31
N LEU A 3 -18.53 -37.11 -25.54
CA LEU A 3 -17.84 -35.84 -25.78
C LEU A 3 -17.31 -35.31 -24.44
N GLY A 4 -15.99 -35.40 -24.26
CA GLY A 4 -15.28 -34.75 -23.16
C GLY A 4 -15.31 -33.24 -23.32
N LYS A 5 -15.85 -32.54 -22.32
CA LYS A 5 -15.72 -31.08 -22.18
C LYS A 5 -14.27 -30.75 -21.80
N LYS A 6 -13.51 -30.17 -22.72
CA LYS A 6 -12.20 -29.58 -22.41
C LYS A 6 -12.44 -28.29 -21.65
N LEU A 7 -12.05 -28.27 -20.38
CA LEU A 7 -11.87 -27.04 -19.60
C LEU A 7 -10.67 -26.29 -20.20
N ILE A 8 -10.92 -25.10 -20.74
CA ILE A 8 -9.88 -24.16 -21.15
C ILE A 8 -9.46 -23.43 -19.86
N PRO A 9 -8.22 -23.58 -19.38
CA PRO A 9 -7.76 -22.76 -18.27
C PRO A 9 -7.60 -21.32 -18.79
N LEU A 10 -8.34 -20.41 -18.18
CA LEU A 10 -8.15 -18.97 -18.37
C LEU A 10 -6.80 -18.62 -17.73
N LEU A 11 -5.76 -18.50 -18.56
CA LEU A 11 -4.47 -17.95 -18.15
C LEU A 11 -4.72 -16.47 -17.78
N PHE A 12 -4.77 -16.16 -16.49
CA PHE A 12 -4.53 -14.79 -16.02
C PHE A 12 -3.04 -14.52 -16.25
N THR A 13 -2.69 -13.93 -17.39
CA THR A 13 -1.40 -13.29 -17.55
C THR A 13 -1.37 -12.11 -16.58
N ALA A 14 -0.74 -12.31 -15.43
CA ALA A 14 -0.28 -11.18 -14.63
C ALA A 14 0.64 -10.38 -15.54
N LEU A 15 0.24 -9.17 -15.92
CA LEU A 15 1.19 -8.20 -16.43
C LEU A 15 2.17 -7.97 -15.29
N SER A 16 3.33 -8.61 -15.36
CA SER A 16 4.50 -8.28 -14.56
C SER A 16 4.94 -6.88 -14.98
N MET A 17 4.30 -5.86 -14.41
CA MET A 17 4.85 -4.52 -14.41
C MET A 17 6.17 -4.65 -13.66
N ASN A 18 7.29 -4.52 -14.37
CA ASN A 18 8.59 -4.42 -13.73
C ASN A 18 8.48 -3.36 -12.64
N ALA A 19 8.85 -3.72 -11.40
CA ALA A 19 8.98 -2.75 -10.33
C ALA A 19 9.95 -1.67 -10.84
N VAL A 20 9.44 -0.45 -11.00
CA VAL A 20 10.30 0.69 -11.34
C VAL A 20 11.09 0.99 -10.07
N ALA A 21 12.40 0.85 -10.16
CA ALA A 21 13.33 1.12 -9.07
C ALA A 21 13.73 2.59 -9.12
N TYR A 22 13.05 3.42 -8.35
CA TYR A 22 13.30 4.86 -8.35
C TYR A 22 14.54 5.16 -7.51
N GLN A 23 15.44 6.01 -8.00
CA GLN A 23 16.66 6.38 -7.29
C GLN A 23 16.39 7.40 -6.19
N SER A 24 15.27 8.13 -6.26
CA SER A 24 14.91 9.15 -5.29
C SER A 24 13.41 9.31 -5.13
N LYS A 25 13.01 9.91 -3.99
CA LYS A 25 11.65 10.38 -3.76
C LYS A 25 11.15 11.26 -4.91
N ASP A 26 12.01 12.14 -5.42
CA ASP A 26 11.60 13.11 -6.42
C ASP A 26 11.32 12.48 -7.77
N GLU A 27 12.12 11.48 -8.16
CA GLU A 27 11.90 10.68 -9.35
C GLU A 27 10.58 9.89 -9.27
N GLN A 28 10.29 9.29 -8.10
CA GLN A 28 9.03 8.59 -7.87
C GLN A 28 7.84 9.55 -8.01
N ILE A 29 7.89 10.74 -7.40
CA ILE A 29 6.85 11.76 -7.51
C ILE A 29 6.63 12.16 -8.97
N ASP A 30 7.70 12.45 -9.71
CA ASP A 30 7.61 12.89 -11.10
C ASP A 30 7.00 11.80 -12.01
N ALA A 31 7.34 10.53 -11.77
CA ALA A 31 6.75 9.42 -12.50
C ALA A 31 5.27 9.21 -12.18
N VAL A 32 4.87 9.33 -10.92
CA VAL A 32 3.45 9.28 -10.52
C VAL A 32 2.67 10.40 -11.20
N LEU A 33 3.18 11.63 -11.14
CA LEU A 33 2.54 12.79 -11.77
C LEU A 33 2.41 12.62 -13.29
N ASN A 34 3.44 12.09 -13.96
CA ASN A 34 3.37 11.80 -15.38
C ASN A 34 2.26 10.79 -15.72
N VAL A 35 2.08 9.73 -14.91
CA VAL A 35 0.98 8.76 -15.10
C VAL A 35 -0.38 9.39 -14.82
N VAL A 36 -0.52 10.19 -13.76
CA VAL A 36 -1.77 10.90 -13.44
C VAL A 36 -2.19 11.82 -14.60
N GLN A 37 -1.23 12.49 -15.24
CA GLN A 37 -1.49 13.39 -16.36
C GLN A 37 -1.80 12.65 -17.66
N THR A 38 -0.96 11.68 -18.04
CA THR A 38 -0.93 11.12 -19.41
C THR A 38 -1.40 9.67 -19.52
N GLY A 39 -1.53 8.96 -18.40
CA GLY A 39 -1.87 7.54 -18.35
C GLY A 39 -3.31 7.23 -18.75
N SER A 40 -3.56 5.97 -19.10
CA SER A 40 -4.93 5.45 -19.19
C SER A 40 -5.61 5.46 -17.82
N GLN A 41 -6.93 5.45 -17.80
CA GLN A 41 -7.73 5.40 -16.57
C GLN A 41 -7.23 4.31 -15.59
N GLU A 42 -7.07 3.08 -16.07
CA GLU A 42 -6.57 1.94 -15.29
C GLU A 42 -5.19 2.22 -14.67
N ARG A 43 -4.27 2.84 -15.43
CA ARG A 43 -2.93 3.19 -14.94
C ARG A 43 -2.98 4.29 -13.88
N LYS A 44 -3.87 5.27 -14.03
CA LYS A 44 -4.09 6.31 -13.02
C LYS A 44 -4.61 5.71 -11.72
N GLU A 45 -5.64 4.86 -11.79
CA GLU A 45 -6.20 4.18 -10.62
C GLU A 45 -5.14 3.33 -9.92
N THR A 46 -4.36 2.57 -10.69
CA THR A 46 -3.29 1.71 -10.17
C THR A 46 -2.22 2.52 -9.43
N VAL A 47 -1.75 3.62 -10.01
CA VAL A 47 -0.69 4.42 -9.36
C VAL A 47 -1.20 5.14 -8.11
N LEU A 48 -2.45 5.63 -8.13
CA LEU A 48 -3.08 6.26 -6.96
C LEU A 48 -3.35 5.26 -5.84
N GLU A 49 -3.68 4.01 -6.17
CA GLU A 49 -3.83 2.95 -5.17
C GLU A 49 -2.51 2.61 -4.47
N ARG A 50 -1.41 2.55 -5.22
CA ARG A 50 -0.07 2.27 -4.67
C ARG A 50 0.43 3.33 -3.69
N LEU A 51 -0.09 4.56 -3.77
CA LEU A 51 0.22 5.60 -2.77
C LEU A 51 -0.16 5.20 -1.34
N GLN A 52 -1.04 4.20 -1.16
CA GLN A 52 -1.35 3.64 0.15
C GLN A 52 -0.10 3.19 0.93
N TRP A 53 0.98 2.80 0.27
CA TRP A 53 2.19 2.34 0.93
C TRP A 53 3.47 3.02 0.42
N SER A 54 3.36 4.16 -0.28
CA SER A 54 4.54 4.86 -0.80
C SER A 54 5.34 5.61 0.27
N GLY A 55 4.73 5.94 1.41
CA GLY A 55 5.33 6.80 2.43
C GLY A 55 5.53 8.27 1.99
N ILE A 56 5.09 8.64 0.78
CA ILE A 56 5.18 10.01 0.27
C ILE A 56 4.09 10.86 0.94
N SER A 57 4.49 12.02 1.48
CA SER A 57 3.59 13.07 2.02
C SER A 57 3.78 14.43 1.33
N ASP A 58 4.56 14.45 0.25
CA ASP A 58 5.02 15.65 -0.42
C ASP A 58 3.87 16.41 -1.12
N PRO A 59 3.60 17.68 -0.77
CA PRO A 59 2.52 18.44 -1.38
C PRO A 59 2.62 18.58 -2.90
N ARG A 60 3.82 18.49 -3.49
CA ARG A 60 3.98 18.55 -4.95
C ARG A 60 3.13 17.52 -5.70
N LEU A 61 2.95 16.34 -5.11
CA LEU A 61 2.10 15.29 -5.65
C LEU A 61 0.61 15.55 -5.34
N TYR A 62 0.29 15.74 -4.07
CA TYR A 62 -1.09 15.72 -3.60
C TYR A 62 -1.84 17.02 -3.89
N ASP A 63 -1.16 18.15 -4.07
CA ASP A 63 -1.79 19.42 -4.48
C ASP A 63 -2.37 19.32 -5.90
N VAL A 64 -1.77 18.51 -6.78
CA VAL A 64 -2.30 18.25 -8.12
C VAL A 64 -3.62 17.47 -8.04
N LEU A 65 -3.69 16.47 -7.16
CA LEU A 65 -4.90 15.69 -6.93
C LEU A 65 -5.99 16.53 -6.24
N GLU A 66 -5.61 17.34 -5.25
CA GLU A 66 -6.49 18.29 -4.59
C GLU A 66 -7.12 19.27 -5.59
N ALA A 67 -6.31 19.83 -6.50
CA ALA A 67 -6.78 20.77 -7.51
C ALA A 67 -7.82 20.14 -8.45
N ASP A 68 -7.59 18.91 -8.94
CA ASP A 68 -8.59 18.21 -9.78
C ASP A 68 -9.89 17.97 -9.00
N LEU A 69 -9.79 17.51 -7.75
CA LEU A 69 -10.96 17.28 -6.92
C LEU A 69 -11.77 18.56 -6.67
N LEU A 70 -11.10 19.67 -6.34
CA LEU A 70 -11.76 20.96 -6.09
C LEU A 70 -12.36 21.57 -7.36
N ALA A 71 -11.76 21.35 -8.53
CA ALA A 71 -12.32 21.79 -9.79
C ALA A 71 -13.60 21.03 -10.15
N ASN A 72 -13.67 19.75 -9.77
CA ASN A 72 -14.72 18.86 -10.26
C ASN A 72 -15.82 18.55 -9.24
N TYR A 73 -15.61 18.66 -7.91
CA TYR A 73 -16.50 18.02 -6.90
C TYR A 73 -17.99 18.36 -6.94
N GLN A 74 -18.40 19.47 -7.56
CA GLN A 74 -19.82 19.86 -7.68
C GLN A 74 -20.50 19.32 -8.94
N GLU A 75 -19.75 18.70 -9.85
CA GLU A 75 -20.28 18.12 -11.06
C GLU A 75 -21.20 16.93 -10.76
N LYS A 76 -22.41 16.98 -11.33
CA LYS A 76 -23.47 16.00 -11.06
C LYS A 76 -23.44 14.80 -12.00
N LEU A 77 -22.83 14.96 -13.17
CA LEU A 77 -22.86 14.01 -14.27
C LEU A 77 -21.44 13.67 -14.70
N TYR A 78 -20.78 12.80 -13.94
CA TYR A 78 -19.55 12.18 -14.43
C TYR A 78 -19.88 10.96 -15.29
N ASP A 79 -19.08 10.70 -16.32
CA ASP A 79 -18.94 9.35 -16.83
C ASP A 79 -18.38 8.41 -15.74
N SER A 80 -18.38 7.10 -16.00
CA SER A 80 -17.94 6.14 -14.98
C SER A 80 -16.46 6.26 -14.63
N ASP A 81 -15.63 6.66 -15.58
CA ASP A 81 -14.19 6.68 -15.43
C ASP A 81 -13.77 7.87 -14.56
N LYS A 82 -14.27 9.07 -14.84
CA LYS A 82 -14.03 10.25 -14.01
C LYS A 82 -14.53 10.04 -12.58
N ARG A 83 -15.70 9.43 -12.41
CA ARG A 83 -16.25 9.04 -11.10
C ARG A 83 -15.32 8.12 -10.31
N ASN A 84 -14.72 7.15 -10.98
CA ASN A 84 -13.79 6.22 -10.35
C ASN A 84 -12.46 6.91 -10.05
N LEU A 85 -11.93 7.69 -10.99
CA LEU A 85 -10.68 8.43 -10.83
C LEU A 85 -10.72 9.31 -9.57
N MET A 86 -11.77 10.14 -9.46
CA MET A 86 -11.94 11.03 -8.30
C MET A 86 -12.03 10.26 -6.99
N ALA A 87 -12.63 9.07 -6.99
CA ALA A 87 -12.65 8.23 -5.80
C ALA A 87 -11.24 7.76 -5.38
N TYR A 88 -10.37 7.47 -6.35
CA TYR A 88 -8.96 7.13 -6.09
C TYR A 88 -8.14 8.35 -5.65
N GLU A 89 -8.35 9.52 -6.26
CA GLU A 89 -7.68 10.77 -5.84
C GLU A 89 -8.05 11.14 -4.40
N VAL A 90 -9.32 11.02 -4.03
CA VAL A 90 -9.77 11.25 -2.64
C VAL A 90 -9.11 10.29 -1.66
N ARG A 91 -9.00 9.00 -2.02
CA ARG A 91 -8.28 8.01 -1.19
C ARG A 91 -6.80 8.39 -1.05
N ALA A 92 -6.16 8.80 -2.14
CA ALA A 92 -4.76 9.22 -2.15
C ALA A 92 -4.52 10.43 -1.23
N LEU A 93 -5.40 11.44 -1.22
CA LEU A 93 -5.31 12.54 -0.23
C LEU A 93 -5.33 12.02 1.22
N GLY A 94 -6.13 10.99 1.52
CA GLY A 94 -6.12 10.33 2.82
C GLY A 94 -4.78 9.65 3.13
N TYR A 95 -4.18 8.96 2.16
CA TYR A 95 -2.90 8.29 2.33
C TYR A 95 -1.71 9.24 2.48
N SER A 96 -1.85 10.50 2.10
CA SER A 96 -0.78 11.50 2.20
C SER A 96 -0.24 11.68 3.63
N GLY A 97 -1.06 11.43 4.65
CA GLY A 97 -0.70 11.75 6.04
C GLY A 97 -0.40 13.23 6.27
N ASN A 98 -0.78 14.12 5.34
CA ASN A 98 -0.52 15.55 5.42
C ASN A 98 -1.76 16.30 5.91
N PRO A 99 -1.75 16.89 7.11
CA PRO A 99 -2.91 17.56 7.71
C PRO A 99 -3.50 18.69 6.86
N LYS A 100 -2.74 19.25 5.91
CA LYS A 100 -3.20 20.28 4.96
C LYS A 100 -4.51 19.87 4.26
N TYR A 101 -4.67 18.59 3.91
CA TYR A 101 -5.82 18.12 3.12
C TYR A 101 -7.08 17.85 3.94
N THR A 102 -7.06 18.07 5.27
CA THR A 102 -8.21 17.84 6.16
C THR A 102 -9.44 18.64 5.70
N SER A 103 -9.26 19.95 5.46
CA SER A 103 -10.36 20.85 5.07
C SER A 103 -10.97 20.47 3.73
N THR A 104 -10.15 20.05 2.77
CA THR A 104 -10.62 19.56 1.47
C THR A 104 -11.41 18.26 1.63
N LEU A 105 -10.92 17.30 2.40
CA LEU A 105 -11.64 16.04 2.62
C LEU A 105 -12.97 16.27 3.36
N GLU A 106 -13.03 17.17 4.33
CA GLU A 106 -14.27 17.59 5.00
C GLU A 106 -15.26 18.25 4.01
N LEU A 107 -14.75 19.14 3.16
CA LEU A 107 -15.53 19.79 2.11
C LEU A 107 -16.16 18.74 1.18
N LEU A 108 -15.37 17.79 0.68
CA LEU A 108 -15.83 16.73 -0.22
C LEU A 108 -16.84 15.80 0.47
N ALA A 109 -16.58 15.40 1.71
CA ALA A 109 -17.47 14.56 2.50
C ALA A 109 -18.87 15.19 2.70
N LYS A 110 -18.93 16.52 2.79
CA LYS A 110 -20.16 17.28 3.01
C LYS A 110 -20.84 17.68 1.69
N LYS A 111 -20.07 18.20 0.74
CA LYS A 111 -20.57 18.99 -0.40
C LYS A 111 -20.35 18.38 -1.78
N ALA A 112 -19.58 17.29 -1.94
CA ALA A 112 -19.44 16.67 -3.26
C ALA A 112 -20.81 16.32 -3.85
N ALA A 113 -21.07 16.57 -5.14
CA ALA A 113 -22.35 16.22 -5.73
C ALA A 113 -22.51 14.70 -5.83
N GLU A 114 -21.42 13.98 -6.08
CA GLU A 114 -21.42 12.54 -6.30
C GLU A 114 -21.22 11.75 -4.98
N SER A 115 -22.04 10.72 -4.82
CA SER A 115 -22.18 9.92 -3.60
C SER A 115 -20.97 9.04 -3.27
N LYS A 116 -20.33 8.44 -4.27
CA LYS A 116 -19.10 7.67 -4.14
C LYS A 116 -17.95 8.59 -3.71
N VAL A 117 -17.81 9.78 -4.28
CA VAL A 117 -16.84 10.80 -3.83
C VAL A 117 -17.07 11.16 -2.35
N LYS A 118 -18.31 11.49 -1.94
CA LYS A 118 -18.63 11.75 -0.51
C LYS A 118 -18.23 10.60 0.40
N ARG A 119 -18.57 9.37 0.02
CA ARG A 119 -18.28 8.16 0.81
C ARG A 119 -16.79 7.96 0.98
N HIS A 120 -16.02 8.06 -0.11
CA HIS A 120 -14.58 7.92 -0.05
C HIS A 120 -13.92 9.06 0.73
N ALA A 121 -14.45 10.29 0.69
CA ALA A 121 -13.93 11.41 1.47
C ALA A 121 -14.07 11.18 2.98
N LYS A 122 -15.21 10.64 3.44
CA LYS A 122 -15.40 10.25 4.85
C LYS A 122 -14.38 9.19 5.28
N LYS A 123 -14.12 8.19 4.43
CA LYS A 123 -13.10 7.18 4.70
C LYS A 123 -11.70 7.78 4.70
N ALA A 124 -11.40 8.64 3.72
CA ALA A 124 -10.11 9.30 3.60
C ALA A 124 -9.79 10.19 4.80
N LEU A 125 -10.77 10.80 5.48
CA LEU A 125 -10.54 11.50 6.76
C LEU A 125 -10.03 10.57 7.86
N SER A 126 -10.63 9.38 7.99
CA SER A 126 -10.17 8.36 8.95
C SER A 126 -8.78 7.84 8.57
N ASP A 127 -8.56 7.60 7.28
CA ASP A 127 -7.26 7.16 6.79
C ASP A 127 -6.21 8.27 7.04
N LEU A 128 -6.52 9.55 6.79
CA LEU A 128 -5.61 10.67 7.02
C LEU A 128 -5.09 10.73 8.46
N SER A 129 -5.96 10.56 9.46
CA SER A 129 -5.54 10.49 10.87
C SER A 129 -4.57 9.33 11.13
N THR A 130 -4.78 8.20 10.47
CA THR A 130 -3.89 7.03 10.56
C THR A 130 -2.55 7.35 9.91
N TYR A 131 -2.55 7.89 8.68
CA TYR A 131 -1.34 8.21 7.94
C TYR A 131 -0.54 9.37 8.54
N ILE A 132 -1.17 10.32 9.24
CA ILE A 132 -0.44 11.31 10.06
C ILE A 132 0.43 10.60 11.11
N SER A 133 -0.08 9.53 11.72
CA SER A 133 0.68 8.73 12.69
C SER A 133 1.81 7.94 12.00
N VAL A 134 1.54 7.39 10.81
CA VAL A 134 2.57 6.75 9.95
C VAL A 134 3.70 7.72 9.64
N GLN A 135 3.41 8.94 9.18
CA GLN A 135 4.44 9.93 8.86
C GLN A 135 5.25 10.34 10.09
N ARG A 136 4.62 10.45 11.26
CA ARG A 136 5.34 10.69 12.52
C ARG A 136 6.31 9.56 12.83
N GLN A 137 5.88 8.31 12.74
CA GLN A 137 6.73 7.13 12.99
C GLN A 137 7.91 7.08 12.03
N LEU A 138 7.66 7.31 10.73
CA LEU A 138 8.71 7.35 9.72
C LEU A 138 9.75 8.44 9.97
N SER A 139 9.36 9.59 10.54
CA SER A 139 10.29 10.68 10.86
C SER A 139 11.36 10.32 11.90
N HIS A 140 11.13 9.24 12.67
CA HIS A 140 12.07 8.75 13.69
C HIS A 140 12.96 7.61 13.18
N VAL A 141 12.75 7.12 11.97
CA VAL A 141 13.55 6.03 11.37
C VAL A 141 14.42 6.59 10.25
N VAL A 142 15.73 6.47 10.43
CA VAL A 142 16.76 6.87 9.46
C VAL A 142 17.35 5.61 8.84
N ILE A 143 17.46 5.59 7.51
CA ILE A 143 18.15 4.53 6.76
C ILE A 143 19.27 5.19 5.96
N GLU A 144 20.47 4.65 6.10
CA GLU A 144 21.69 5.10 5.40
C GLU A 144 22.09 4.08 4.34
N GLN A 145 21.23 3.92 3.32
CA GLN A 145 21.46 3.00 2.20
C GLN A 145 21.10 3.67 0.86
N PRO A 146 21.82 4.75 0.50
CA PRO A 146 21.49 5.57 -0.67
C PRO A 146 21.59 4.81 -2.00
N GLU A 147 22.26 3.67 -2.04
CA GLU A 147 22.40 2.80 -3.21
C GLU A 147 21.15 1.97 -3.51
N LYS A 148 20.23 1.79 -2.54
CA LYS A 148 19.00 1.05 -2.76
C LYS A 148 17.93 1.90 -3.43
N PRO A 149 16.99 1.30 -4.18
CA PRO A 149 15.83 2.02 -4.67
C PRO A 149 15.04 2.67 -3.52
N PHE A 150 14.47 3.85 -3.77
CA PHE A 150 13.75 4.65 -2.79
C PHE A 150 12.61 3.86 -2.12
N GLU A 151 11.87 3.05 -2.87
CA GLU A 151 10.81 2.19 -2.35
C GLU A 151 11.34 1.18 -1.34
N VAL A 152 12.47 0.54 -1.66
CA VAL A 152 13.09 -0.43 -0.77
C VAL A 152 13.51 0.26 0.52
N GLN A 153 14.19 1.41 0.42
CA GLN A 153 14.55 2.22 1.60
C GLN A 153 13.29 2.60 2.42
N MET A 154 12.19 2.96 1.77
CA MET A 154 10.95 3.30 2.45
C MET A 154 10.33 2.09 3.17
N TYR A 155 10.31 0.92 2.54
CA TYR A 155 9.77 -0.30 3.15
C TYR A 155 10.64 -0.78 4.31
N MET A 156 11.96 -0.61 4.22
CA MET A 156 12.89 -0.82 5.33
C MET A 156 12.58 0.12 6.51
N ARG A 157 12.35 1.42 6.23
CA ARG A 157 11.91 2.36 7.28
C ARG A 157 10.60 1.95 7.92
N MET A 158 9.61 1.55 7.11
CA MET A 158 8.29 1.15 7.58
C MET A 158 8.35 -0.09 8.48
N ILE A 159 9.12 -1.12 8.10
CA ILE A 159 9.22 -2.36 8.90
C ILE A 159 9.95 -2.12 10.24
N GLN A 160 10.80 -1.09 10.33
CA GLN A 160 11.55 -0.73 11.54
C GLN A 160 10.86 0.28 12.46
N THR A 161 9.63 0.72 12.16
CA THR A 161 8.90 1.70 13.01
C THR A 161 8.45 1.17 14.37
N GLY A 162 8.44 -0.14 14.57
CA GLY A 162 7.86 -0.80 15.76
C GLY A 162 6.33 -0.72 15.84
N ASP A 163 5.67 -0.11 14.85
CA ASP A 163 4.21 -0.01 14.77
C ASP A 163 3.64 -1.07 13.83
N SER A 164 2.75 -1.91 14.34
CA SER A 164 2.22 -3.03 13.56
C SER A 164 1.46 -2.60 12.30
N TYR A 165 0.79 -1.43 12.31
CA TYR A 165 0.07 -0.96 11.12
C TYR A 165 1.07 -0.56 10.03
N THR A 166 2.08 0.22 10.38
CA THR A 166 3.11 0.69 9.44
C THR A 166 3.98 -0.46 8.93
N GLN A 167 4.35 -1.39 9.79
CA GLN A 167 5.04 -2.64 9.41
C GLN A 167 4.22 -3.47 8.41
N ARG A 168 2.89 -3.51 8.57
CA ARG A 168 2.00 -4.19 7.62
C ARG A 168 1.95 -3.48 6.28
N LEU A 169 2.07 -2.15 6.23
CA LEU A 169 2.17 -1.43 4.96
C LEU A 169 3.41 -1.88 4.18
N ALA A 170 4.57 -2.00 4.83
CA ALA A 170 5.78 -2.54 4.22
C ALA A 170 5.54 -3.93 3.62
N ALA A 171 5.00 -4.85 4.43
CA ALA A 171 4.77 -6.23 3.98
C ALA A 171 3.78 -6.30 2.81
N ARG A 172 2.69 -5.52 2.86
CA ARG A 172 1.73 -5.45 1.74
C ARG A 172 2.36 -4.88 0.49
N ALA A 173 3.16 -3.83 0.62
CA ALA A 173 3.88 -3.23 -0.49
C ALA A 173 4.82 -4.22 -1.16
N SER A 174 5.70 -4.84 -0.38
CA SER A 174 6.66 -5.85 -0.88
C SER A 174 5.97 -7.02 -1.57
N PHE A 175 4.85 -7.50 -1.01
CA PHE A 175 4.07 -8.58 -1.61
C PHE A 175 3.44 -8.19 -2.95
N HIS A 176 2.79 -7.02 -3.00
CA HIS A 176 2.07 -6.57 -4.20
C HIS A 176 3.00 -6.08 -5.31
N GLU A 177 4.20 -5.62 -4.94
CA GLU A 177 5.21 -5.11 -5.86
C GLU A 177 6.28 -6.14 -6.21
N ASN A 178 6.18 -7.35 -5.66
CA ASN A 178 7.09 -8.47 -5.89
C ASN A 178 8.56 -8.09 -5.62
N ILE A 179 8.80 -7.50 -4.44
CA ILE A 179 10.12 -7.03 -4.00
C ILE A 179 10.85 -8.17 -3.26
N HIS A 180 12.08 -8.45 -3.68
CA HIS A 180 12.95 -9.52 -3.18
C HIS A 180 14.32 -9.00 -2.71
N ASP A 181 14.40 -7.75 -2.23
CA ASP A 181 15.67 -7.22 -1.72
C ASP A 181 16.12 -8.03 -0.48
N PRO A 182 17.33 -8.63 -0.49
CA PRO A 182 17.75 -9.55 0.57
C PRO A 182 17.81 -8.90 1.96
N GLU A 183 18.19 -7.62 2.06
CA GLU A 183 18.25 -6.93 3.35
C GLU A 183 16.85 -6.62 3.88
N LEU A 184 15.92 -6.24 2.99
CA LEU A 184 14.53 -6.09 3.36
C LEU A 184 13.90 -7.44 3.78
N MET A 185 14.22 -8.55 3.10
CA MET A 185 13.76 -9.89 3.50
C MET A 185 14.32 -10.31 4.86
N ALA A 186 15.57 -9.95 5.16
CA ALA A 186 16.16 -10.15 6.48
C ALA A 186 15.39 -9.37 7.57
N LEU A 187 15.03 -8.11 7.33
CA LEU A 187 14.21 -7.33 8.26
C LEU A 187 12.81 -7.94 8.48
N PHE A 188 12.18 -8.45 7.43
CA PHE A 188 10.90 -9.17 7.56
C PHE A 188 11.06 -10.46 8.37
N THR A 189 12.14 -11.20 8.16
CA THR A 189 12.47 -12.43 8.91
C THR A 189 12.62 -12.11 10.40
N GLU A 190 13.49 -11.16 10.75
CA GLU A 190 13.71 -10.71 12.13
C GLU A 190 12.39 -10.25 12.78
N GLN A 191 11.61 -9.46 12.05
CA GLN A 191 10.34 -8.95 12.57
C GLN A 191 9.33 -10.08 12.81
N LEU A 192 9.26 -11.10 11.93
CA LEU A 192 8.40 -12.26 12.16
C LEU A 192 8.86 -13.05 13.38
N GLU A 193 10.16 -13.37 13.46
CA GLU A 193 10.79 -14.10 14.58
C GLU A 193 10.52 -13.44 15.93
N SER A 194 10.55 -12.10 15.97
CA SER A 194 10.31 -11.33 17.20
C SER A 194 8.87 -11.45 17.74
N MET A 195 7.89 -11.74 16.88
CA MET A 195 6.47 -11.60 17.26
C MET A 195 5.66 -12.89 17.18
N TYR A 196 6.02 -13.87 16.34
CA TYR A 196 5.10 -14.98 16.01
C TYR A 196 4.77 -15.87 17.21
N MET A 197 5.65 -15.96 18.21
CA MET A 197 5.45 -16.74 19.42
C MET A 197 4.77 -15.98 20.57
N ASN A 198 4.63 -14.65 20.47
CA ASN A 198 4.08 -13.84 21.55
C ASN A 198 2.59 -14.16 21.76
N PRO A 199 2.16 -14.81 22.87
CA PRO A 199 0.76 -15.18 23.08
C PRO A 199 -0.15 -13.96 23.27
N GLY A 200 0.41 -12.81 23.66
CA GLY A 200 -0.30 -11.54 23.82
C GLY A 200 -0.39 -10.67 22.56
N LEU A 201 0.04 -11.19 21.39
CA LEU A 201 0.00 -10.43 20.14
C LEU A 201 -1.44 -10.11 19.74
N ASP A 202 -1.73 -8.81 19.57
CA ASP A 202 -3.07 -8.34 19.24
C ASP A 202 -3.50 -8.69 17.80
N ALA A 203 -4.74 -8.36 17.45
CA ALA A 203 -5.30 -8.69 16.14
C ALA A 203 -4.57 -8.00 14.97
N LEU A 204 -4.01 -6.80 15.21
CA LEU A 204 -3.27 -6.05 14.19
C LEU A 204 -1.90 -6.68 13.98
N GLY A 205 -1.15 -6.95 15.05
CA GLY A 205 0.13 -7.65 15.01
C GLY A 205 0.01 -9.04 14.38
N GLN A 206 -1.06 -9.79 14.67
CA GLN A 206 -1.33 -11.07 13.99
C GLN A 206 -1.60 -10.90 12.49
N ASP A 207 -2.26 -9.82 12.06
CA ASP A 207 -2.43 -9.51 10.64
C ASP A 207 -1.12 -9.10 9.98
N THR A 208 -0.29 -8.31 10.68
CA THR A 208 1.05 -7.93 10.25
C THR A 208 1.92 -9.16 10.04
N ALA A 209 2.01 -10.06 11.02
CA ALA A 209 2.74 -11.33 10.91
C ALA A 209 2.24 -12.17 9.72
N ALA A 210 0.92 -12.26 9.52
CA ALA A 210 0.33 -12.98 8.40
C ALA A 210 0.74 -12.39 7.03
N TRP A 211 0.85 -11.07 6.92
CA TRP A 211 1.36 -10.43 5.70
C TRP A 211 2.86 -10.64 5.53
N ILE A 212 3.64 -10.62 6.60
CA ILE A 212 5.07 -10.93 6.54
C ILE A 212 5.28 -12.38 6.04
N CYS A 213 4.51 -13.35 6.55
CA CYS A 213 4.55 -14.73 6.03
C CYS A 213 4.29 -14.80 4.52
N LYS A 214 3.35 -14.00 3.99
CA LYS A 214 3.07 -13.99 2.55
C LYS A 214 4.24 -13.44 1.72
N VAL A 215 4.91 -12.40 2.20
CA VAL A 215 6.11 -11.84 1.54
C VAL A 215 7.21 -12.89 1.52
N LEU A 216 7.55 -13.44 2.69
CA LEU A 216 8.61 -14.44 2.81
C LEU A 216 8.30 -15.72 2.01
N LYS A 217 7.03 -16.05 1.79
CA LYS A 217 6.63 -17.19 0.94
C LYS A 217 6.84 -16.95 -0.55
N GLN A 218 6.87 -15.71 -1.00
CA GLN A 218 7.21 -15.38 -2.39
C GLN A 218 8.73 -15.42 -2.63
N ASP A 219 9.53 -15.36 -1.57
CA ASP A 219 10.98 -15.37 -1.62
C ASP A 219 11.56 -16.75 -1.26
N SER A 220 12.63 -17.15 -1.94
CA SER A 220 13.25 -18.47 -1.70
C SER A 220 14.15 -18.45 -0.48
N GLY A 221 14.18 -19.54 0.30
CA GLY A 221 15.11 -19.68 1.44
C GLY A 221 14.48 -19.43 2.81
N HIS A 222 13.19 -19.13 2.87
CA HIS A 222 12.44 -18.94 4.13
C HIS A 222 11.56 -20.14 4.50
N GLU A 223 11.63 -21.26 3.77
CA GLU A 223 10.74 -22.42 3.93
C GLU A 223 10.86 -23.05 5.33
N ALA A 224 12.08 -23.13 5.87
CA ALA A 224 12.32 -23.68 7.20
C ALA A 224 11.67 -22.83 8.30
N LEU A 225 11.85 -21.50 8.23
CA LEU A 225 11.20 -20.57 9.17
C LEU A 225 9.68 -20.65 9.06
N LEU A 226 9.13 -20.65 7.85
CA LEU A 226 7.68 -20.72 7.65
C LEU A 226 7.08 -22.03 8.17
N ALA A 227 7.78 -23.16 7.99
CA ALA A 227 7.37 -24.44 8.56
C ALA A 227 7.36 -24.40 10.10
N GLU A 228 8.40 -23.84 10.71
CA GLU A 228 8.47 -23.65 12.16
C GLU A 228 7.35 -22.75 12.68
N VAL A 229 7.12 -21.61 12.03
CA VAL A 229 6.05 -20.67 12.38
C VAL A 229 4.69 -21.36 12.27
N ALA A 230 4.46 -22.16 11.22
CA ALA A 230 3.22 -22.90 11.01
C ALA A 230 2.95 -23.96 12.09
N GLU A 231 4.00 -24.55 12.67
CA GLU A 231 3.91 -25.56 13.73
C GLU A 231 3.77 -24.93 15.12
N LYS A 232 4.55 -23.88 15.42
CA LYS A 232 4.76 -23.44 16.80
C LYS A 232 3.94 -22.22 17.23
N THR A 233 3.55 -21.34 16.30
CA THR A 233 2.83 -20.10 16.70
C THR A 233 1.52 -20.43 17.43
N PRO A 234 1.18 -19.75 18.53
CA PRO A 234 -0.11 -19.93 19.21
C PRO A 234 -1.28 -19.33 18.41
N HIS A 235 -1.02 -18.60 17.33
CA HIS A 235 -2.02 -17.84 16.59
C HIS A 235 -2.48 -18.55 15.32
N ARG A 236 -3.72 -19.07 15.31
CA ARG A 236 -4.31 -19.77 14.16
C ARG A 236 -4.21 -18.98 12.84
N LYS A 237 -4.29 -17.65 12.91
CA LYS A 237 -4.15 -16.79 11.73
C LYS A 237 -2.75 -16.88 11.14
N ILE A 238 -1.71 -16.74 11.97
CA ILE A 238 -0.31 -16.82 11.53
C ILE A 238 -0.03 -18.24 11.00
N GLN A 239 -0.48 -19.29 11.70
CA GLN A 239 -0.35 -20.69 11.23
C GLN A 239 -0.89 -20.87 9.81
N LYS A 240 -2.05 -20.28 9.51
CA LYS A 240 -2.69 -20.40 8.20
C LYS A 240 -1.86 -19.78 7.07
N TYR A 241 -1.21 -18.65 7.33
CA TYR A 241 -0.47 -17.92 6.30
C TYR A 241 1.00 -18.35 6.18
N ALA A 242 1.53 -19.02 7.20
CA ALA A 242 2.84 -19.65 7.15
C ALA A 242 2.85 -20.98 6.36
N LYS A 243 1.71 -21.65 6.23
CA LYS A 243 1.52 -22.83 5.35
C LYS A 243 1.41 -22.42 3.90
#